data_AF-A0A8I6YZD4-F1
#
_entry.id   AF-A0A8I6YZD4-F1
#
_cell.length_a   1.000
_cell.length_b   1.000
_cell.length_c   1.000
_cell.angle_alpha   90.00
_cell.angle_beta   90.00
_cell.angle_gamma   90.00
#
_symmetry.space_group_name_H-M   'P 1'
#
loop_
_entity.id
_entity.type
_entity.pdbx_description
1 polymer ?
#
loop_
_entity_poly.entity_id
_entity_poly.type
_entity_poly.pdbx_seq_one_letter_code
_entity_poly.pdbx_strand_id
1 'polypeptide(L)'
;MDSIQHLFFVCVVAKTVWNLVVEGFKANQISCFEDVCTSWQFHKRIHVLNMATSGSLWSIWQLRIEFCFQGRFWKSLNCILMKLCGFLLQWVVLCNDAHVGLLCQFILLLN
;
A
#
# COMPACT_ATOMS: atom_id res chain seq x y z
N MET A 1 6.03 17.07 -15.12
CA MET A 1 4.80 16.80 -14.35
C MET A 1 4.67 15.30 -14.27
N ASP A 2 4.80 14.71 -13.08
CA ASP A 2 4.52 13.29 -12.90
C ASP A 2 3.03 13.04 -13.15
N SER A 3 2.72 12.14 -14.09
CA SER A 3 1.35 11.68 -14.28
C SER A 3 0.89 10.88 -13.06
N ILE A 4 -0.42 10.77 -12.84
CA ILE A 4 -1.01 9.92 -11.79
C ILE A 4 -0.47 8.48 -11.90
N GLN A 5 -0.34 7.96 -13.12
CA GLN A 5 0.27 6.66 -13.38
C GLN A 5 1.72 6.58 -12.91
N HIS A 6 2.53 7.62 -13.20
CA HIS A 6 3.93 7.62 -12.78
C HIS A 6 4.07 7.62 -11.27
N LEU A 7 3.30 8.49 -10.59
CA LEU A 7 3.27 8.60 -9.14
C LEU A 7 2.92 7.27 -8.47
N PHE A 8 1.84 6.64 -8.91
CA PHE A 8 1.30 5.47 -8.23
C PHE A 8 1.97 4.16 -8.61
N PHE A 9 2.60 4.03 -9.78
CA PHE A 9 3.04 2.71 -10.25
C PHE A 9 4.43 2.66 -10.87
N VAL A 10 4.94 3.76 -11.42
CA VAL A 10 6.19 3.72 -12.20
C VAL A 10 7.39 4.18 -11.40
N CYS A 11 7.22 5.17 -10.52
CA CYS A 11 8.32 5.72 -9.74
C CYS A 11 8.94 4.65 -8.82
N VAL A 12 10.22 4.80 -8.49
CA VAL A 12 10.97 3.80 -7.71
C VAL A 12 10.36 3.55 -6.33
N VAL A 13 9.80 4.58 -5.69
CA VAL A 13 9.14 4.47 -4.40
C VAL A 13 7.89 3.61 -4.52
N ALA A 14 7.03 3.89 -5.51
CA ALA A 14 5.83 3.11 -5.76
C ALA A 14 6.15 1.66 -6.08
N LYS A 15 7.11 1.39 -6.97
CA LYS A 15 7.55 0.03 -7.30
C LYS A 15 8.02 -0.73 -6.07
N THR A 16 8.79 -0.08 -5.19
CA THR A 16 9.26 -0.71 -3.96
C THR A 16 8.10 -1.09 -3.04
N VAL A 17 7.13 -0.18 -2.84
CA VAL A 17 5.93 -0.46 -2.04
C VAL A 17 5.12 -1.61 -2.66
N TRP A 18 4.92 -1.60 -3.98
CA TRP A 18 4.20 -2.68 -4.66
C TRP A 18 4.90 -4.02 -4.56
N ASN A 19 6.23 -4.06 -4.68
CA ASN A 19 6.98 -5.30 -4.52
C ASN A 19 6.80 -5.90 -3.12
N LEU A 20 6.77 -5.08 -2.06
CA LEU A 20 6.50 -5.55 -0.69
C LEU A 20 5.09 -6.15 -0.56
N VAL A 21 4.08 -5.51 -1.17
CA VAL A 21 2.71 -6.03 -1.19
C VAL A 21 2.66 -7.36 -1.96
N VAL A 22 3.28 -7.42 -3.14
CA VAL A 22 3.32 -8.62 -3.99
C VAL A 22 3.99 -9.78 -3.25
N GLU A 23 5.12 -9.54 -2.60
CA GLU A 23 5.85 -10.53 -1.81
C GLU A 23 5.05 -10.99 -0.59
N GLY A 24 4.52 -10.05 0.20
CA GLY A 24 3.79 -10.34 1.43
C GLY A 24 2.52 -11.17 1.21
N PHE A 25 1.86 -11.02 0.07
CA PHE A 25 0.63 -11.74 -0.27
C PHE A 25 0.79 -12.83 -1.33
N LYS A 26 2.00 -13.04 -1.86
CA LYS A 26 2.25 -13.90 -3.03
C LYS A 26 1.30 -13.58 -4.19
N ALA A 27 1.06 -12.28 -4.41
CA ALA A 27 0.13 -11.78 -5.41
C ALA A 27 0.79 -11.70 -6.79
N ASN A 28 -0.01 -11.39 -7.81
CA ASN A 28 0.52 -10.99 -9.11
C ASN A 28 1.14 -9.60 -9.03
N GLN A 29 2.04 -9.29 -9.96
CA GLN A 29 2.65 -7.97 -10.08
C GLN A 29 1.59 -6.86 -10.14
N ILE A 30 1.87 -5.73 -9.48
CA ILE A 30 1.05 -4.53 -9.53
C ILE A 30 1.85 -3.43 -10.24
N SER A 31 1.38 -3.02 -11.40
CA SER A 31 2.05 -2.07 -12.31
C SER A 31 1.12 -1.02 -12.91
N CYS A 32 -0.20 -1.21 -12.77
CA CYS A 32 -1.21 -0.24 -13.13
C CYS A 32 -2.46 -0.36 -12.27
N PHE A 33 -3.43 0.50 -12.55
CA PHE A 33 -4.69 0.54 -11.79
C PHE A 33 -5.53 -0.72 -12.05
N GLU A 34 -5.50 -1.26 -13.27
CA GLU A 34 -6.20 -2.49 -13.64
C GLU A 34 -5.75 -3.69 -12.79
N ASP A 35 -4.46 -3.79 -12.45
CA ASP A 35 -3.93 -4.86 -11.58
C ASP A 35 -4.55 -4.80 -10.17
N VAL A 36 -4.68 -3.57 -9.63
CA VAL A 36 -5.33 -3.32 -8.33
C VAL A 36 -6.82 -3.65 -8.39
N CYS A 37 -7.52 -3.19 -9.44
CA CYS A 37 -8.94 -3.47 -9.63
C CYS A 37 -9.25 -4.95 -9.77
N THR A 38 -8.38 -5.68 -10.48
CA THR A 38 -8.54 -7.13 -10.67
C THR A 38 -8.52 -7.85 -9.32
N SER A 39 -7.65 -7.44 -8.41
CA SER A 39 -7.59 -7.99 -7.04
C SER A 39 -8.90 -7.72 -6.26
N TRP A 40 -9.50 -6.54 -6.47
CA TRP A 40 -10.74 -6.16 -5.79
C TRP A 40 -11.97 -6.92 -6.27
N GLN A 41 -12.02 -7.37 -7.53
CA GLN A 41 -13.14 -8.15 -8.06
C GLN A 41 -13.34 -9.47 -7.31
N PHE A 42 -12.30 -9.98 -6.65
CA PHE A 42 -12.37 -11.19 -5.81
C PHE A 42 -12.60 -10.89 -4.31
N HIS A 43 -13.21 -9.74 -3.98
CA HIS A 43 -13.33 -9.13 -2.64
C HIS A 43 -13.63 -10.08 -1.47
N LYS A 44 -14.47 -11.11 -1.66
CA LYS A 44 -14.83 -12.06 -0.59
C LYS A 44 -13.68 -12.99 -0.18
N ARG A 45 -12.62 -13.11 -0.99
CA ARG A 45 -11.50 -14.03 -0.77
C ARG A 45 -10.19 -13.34 -0.37
N ILE A 46 -10.03 -12.05 -0.70
CA ILE A 46 -8.72 -11.37 -0.57
C ILE A 46 -8.83 -10.03 0.15
N HIS A 47 -9.60 -9.99 1.24
CA HIS A 47 -9.88 -8.77 2.02
C HIS A 47 -8.61 -8.04 2.48
N VAL A 48 -7.63 -8.78 3.01
CA VAL A 48 -6.39 -8.19 3.54
C VAL A 48 -5.50 -7.61 2.44
N LEU A 49 -5.44 -8.22 1.25
CA LEU A 49 -4.73 -7.64 0.10
C LEU A 49 -5.41 -6.35 -0.36
N ASN A 50 -6.74 -6.29 -0.35
CA ASN A 50 -7.47 -5.06 -0.71
C ASN A 50 -7.16 -3.94 0.29
N MET A 51 -7.03 -4.26 1.57
CA MET A 51 -6.58 -3.31 2.59
C MET A 51 -5.14 -2.86 2.32
N ALA A 52 -4.21 -3.79 2.06
CA ALA A 52 -2.81 -3.47 1.77
C ALA A 52 -2.66 -2.57 0.52
N THR A 53 -3.36 -2.90 -0.56
CA THR A 53 -3.35 -2.12 -1.81
C THR A 53 -3.98 -0.73 -1.62
N SER A 54 -5.10 -0.63 -0.89
CA SER A 54 -5.74 0.65 -0.55
C SER A 54 -4.83 1.53 0.31
N GLY A 55 -4.25 0.95 1.36
CA GLY A 55 -3.32 1.64 2.26
C GLY A 55 -2.08 2.12 1.51
N SER A 56 -1.59 1.33 0.54
CA SER A 56 -0.43 1.69 -0.29
C SER A 56 -0.74 2.90 -1.17
N LEU A 57 -1.85 2.88 -1.90
CA LEU A 57 -2.31 4.02 -2.70
C LEU A 57 -2.46 5.27 -1.83
N TRP A 58 -3.12 5.14 -0.68
CA TRP A 58 -3.32 6.27 0.22
C TRP A 58 -2.01 6.83 0.77
N SER A 59 -1.07 5.96 1.14
CA SER A 59 0.25 6.37 1.65
C SER A 59 1.08 7.09 0.58
N ILE A 60 1.05 6.61 -0.67
CA ILE A 60 1.69 7.27 -1.82
C ILE A 60 1.05 8.64 -2.09
N TRP A 61 -0.27 8.72 -2.02
CA TRP A 61 -0.99 9.99 -2.22
C TRP A 61 -0.66 11.01 -1.12
N GLN A 62 -0.64 10.58 0.15
CA GLN A 62 -0.25 11.42 1.28
C GLN A 62 1.18 11.94 1.13
N LEU A 63 2.08 11.10 0.64
CA LEU A 63 3.46 11.50 0.33
C LEU A 63 3.48 12.65 -0.68
N ARG A 64 2.72 12.55 -1.77
CA ARG A 64 2.56 13.65 -2.74
C ARG A 64 2.03 14.93 -2.09
N ILE A 65 1.04 14.82 -1.21
CA ILE A 65 0.48 15.99 -0.50
C ILE A 65 1.57 16.69 0.31
N GLU A 66 2.37 15.94 1.05
CA GLU A 66 3.45 16.47 1.89
C GLU A 66 4.54 17.17 1.07
N PHE A 67 4.91 16.61 -0.09
CA PHE A 67 5.87 17.22 -1.01
C PHE A 67 5.37 18.50 -1.66
N CYS A 68 4.22 18.41 -2.32
CA CYS A 68 3.76 19.48 -3.19
C CYS A 68 3.17 20.66 -2.41
N PHE A 69 2.61 20.43 -1.22
CA PHE A 69 1.84 21.45 -0.50
C PHE A 69 2.37 21.81 0.88
N GLN A 70 3.09 20.90 1.56
CA GLN A 70 3.57 21.15 2.93
C GLN A 70 5.07 21.46 3.01
N GLY A 71 5.78 21.47 1.87
CA GLY A 71 7.22 21.76 1.83
C GLY A 71 8.07 20.78 2.63
N ARG A 72 7.54 19.57 2.92
CA ARG A 72 8.30 18.55 3.65
C ARG A 72 9.26 17.85 2.69
N PHE A 73 10.45 17.53 3.16
CA PHE A 73 11.44 16.77 2.41
C PHE A 73 11.37 15.28 2.71
N TRP A 74 11.58 14.47 1.67
CA TRP A 74 11.61 13.02 1.79
C TRP A 74 12.92 12.63 2.43
N LYS A 75 12.85 11.81 3.47
CA LYS A 75 14.05 11.33 4.14
C LYS A 75 14.37 9.88 3.78
N SER A 76 13.36 9.02 3.68
CA SER A 76 13.55 7.60 3.39
C SER A 76 12.25 6.89 3.06
N LEU A 77 12.37 5.68 2.51
CA LEU A 77 11.24 4.77 2.25
C LEU A 77 10.46 4.47 3.54
N ASN A 78 11.13 4.47 4.70
CA ASN A 78 10.47 4.24 5.98
C ASN A 78 9.36 5.27 6.26
N CYS A 79 9.44 6.49 5.73
CA CYS A 79 8.37 7.47 5.87
C CYS A 79 7.04 6.99 5.25
N ILE A 80 7.08 6.29 4.12
CA ILE A 80 5.86 5.76 3.49
C ILE A 80 5.41 4.44 4.13
N LEU A 81 6.36 3.57 4.51
CA LEU A 81 6.05 2.31 5.18
C LEU A 81 5.41 2.53 6.55
N MET A 82 5.90 3.49 7.34
CA MET A 82 5.28 3.85 8.63
C MET A 82 3.86 4.37 8.47
N LYS A 83 3.57 5.14 7.41
CA LYS A 83 2.20 5.58 7.08
C LYS A 83 1.33 4.38 6.74
N LEU A 84 1.82 3.49 5.88
CA LEU A 84 1.13 2.26 5.52
C LEU A 84 0.82 1.40 6.75
N CYS A 85 1.81 1.13 7.60
CA CYS A 85 1.63 0.43 8.88
C CYS A 85 0.57 1.11 9.74
N GLY A 86 0.62 2.44 9.88
CA GLY A 86 -0.36 3.19 10.66
C GLY A 86 -1.78 3.01 10.16
N PHE A 87 -2.02 3.10 8.84
CA PHE A 87 -3.34 2.87 8.27
C PHE A 87 -3.81 1.43 8.46
N LEU A 88 -2.92 0.45 8.24
CA LEU A 88 -3.27 -0.96 8.39
C LEU A 88 -3.59 -1.32 9.85
N LEU A 89 -2.83 -0.79 10.81
CA LEU A 89 -3.12 -0.96 12.24
C LEU A 89 -4.48 -0.38 12.62
N GLN A 90 -4.83 0.80 12.11
CA GLN A 90 -6.16 1.40 12.34
C GLN A 90 -7.30 0.55 11.75
N TRP A 91 -7.02 -0.17 10.66
CA TRP A 91 -8.02 -1.01 10.00
C TRP A 91 -8.10 -2.44 10.53
N VAL A 92 -7.29 -2.82 11.52
CA VAL A 92 -7.41 -4.12 12.20
C VAL A 92 -8.83 -4.35 12.72
N VAL A 93 -9.53 -3.31 13.17
CA VAL A 93 -10.94 -3.40 13.63
C VAL A 93 -11.92 -3.87 12.54
N LEU A 94 -11.56 -3.74 11.26
CA LEU A 94 -12.37 -4.20 10.13
C LEU A 94 -12.14 -5.69 9.81
N CYS A 95 -11.21 -6.35 10.50
CA CYS A 95 -10.86 -7.75 10.27
C CYS A 95 -11.65 -8.70 11.17
N ASN A 96 -11.89 -9.91 10.67
CA ASN A 96 -12.24 -11.05 11.51
C ASN A 96 -10.95 -11.74 12.01
N ASP A 97 -11.07 -12.72 12.91
CA ASP A 97 -9.92 -13.39 13.54
C ASP A 97 -8.91 -13.95 12.52
N ALA A 98 -9.39 -14.52 11.41
CA ALA A 98 -8.53 -15.06 10.35
C ALA A 98 -7.76 -13.95 9.61
N HIS A 99 -8.42 -12.81 9.35
CA HIS A 99 -7.81 -11.67 8.66
C HIS A 99 -6.81 -10.91 9.55
N VAL A 100 -7.03 -10.85 10.87
CA VAL A 100 -6.13 -10.17 11.81
C VAL A 100 -4.73 -10.79 11.74
N GLY A 101 -4.61 -12.11 11.78
CA GLY A 101 -3.32 -12.79 11.73
C GLY A 101 -2.52 -12.46 10.48
N LEU A 102 -3.17 -12.53 9.32
CA LEU A 102 -2.55 -12.21 8.03
C LEU A 102 -2.16 -10.73 7.92
N LEU A 103 -3.01 -9.82 8.41
CA LEU A 103 -2.73 -8.39 8.41
C LEU A 103 -1.54 -8.05 9.32
N CYS A 104 -1.50 -8.63 10.52
CA CYS A 104 -0.38 -8.45 11.45
C CYS A 104 0.94 -8.99 10.87
N GLN A 105 0.92 -10.14 10.20
CA GLN A 105 2.11 -10.67 9.51
C GLN A 105 2.61 -9.70 8.44
N PHE A 106 1.71 -9.13 7.65
CA PHE A 106 2.07 -8.15 6.65
C PHE A 106 2.63 -6.87 7.28
N ILE A 107 2.02 -6.36 8.36
CA ILE A 107 2.53 -5.19 9.10
C ILE A 107 3.95 -5.43 9.63
N LEU A 108 4.24 -6.64 10.12
CA LEU A 108 5.60 -7.00 10.58
C LEU A 108 6.63 -7.00 9.45
N LEU A 109 6.23 -7.34 8.21
CA LEU A 109 7.10 -7.31 7.03
C LEU A 109 7.44 -5.88 6.57
N LEU A 110 6.65 -4.88 6.98
CA LEU A 110 6.86 -3.48 6.63
C LEU A 110 7.81 -2.73 7.58
N ASN A 111 8.22 -3.36 8.70
CA ASN A 111 9.16 -2.83 9.70
C ASN A 111 10.58 -3.37 9.48
#